data_AF-A0A7C2QX26-F1
#
_entry.id   AF-A0A7C2QX26-F1
#
_cell.length_a   1.000
_cell.length_b   1.000
_cell.length_c   1.000
_cell.angle_alpha   90.00
_cell.angle_beta   90.00
_cell.angle_gamma   90.00
#
_symmetry.space_group_name_H-M   'P 1'
#
loop_
_entity.id
_entity.type
_entity.pdbx_description
1 polymer ?
#
loop_
_entity_poly.entity_id
_entity_poly.type
_entity_poly.pdbx_seq_one_letter_code
_entity_poly.pdbx_strand_id
1 'polypeptide(L)'
;FYNAGYELALRLGMFCPDTKRRVIFTDEELKESLKDVPTEVTLGYGKDKVTIKSRVPEDRNPPVAEGSALGLSVSEEYFIPLCMAIAQYKVIDIILAPTLDTINGREVRARTPYETIMGMYEAKYVKEALRRVGRPGMPLHGVEGAPTEYGYFSGFLWGGFEPDRTIGIALIPEPISLPYQILHRTVVNHLIGSPLEAGHMLNIGGYFGPPEGAVVGAVAAQILQVASMFPTVVESTILDARYSVNTNRESLWATSTSMQARTLGNKVMNLGITSQISGPCTDMLLYETVTITIADSVSGVAIEIGTRPTGCRYKNYASGLENKFFAEVLKSSAKHLKLSDANEIVKAILPKYEDKLKNPPKGKSFPECTDLRTLQPTREWLEIYEKVWRELEDLGLPRWK
;
A
#
# COMPACT_ATOMS: atom_id res chain seq x y z
N PHE A 1 -1.37 20.81 -11.49
CA PHE A 1 -0.70 19.50 -11.56
C PHE A 1 -1.42 18.53 -12.49
N TYR A 2 -2.73 18.26 -12.33
CA TYR A 2 -3.43 17.28 -13.18
C TYR A 2 -3.23 17.51 -14.69
N ASN A 3 -3.54 18.71 -15.19
CA ASN A 3 -3.37 19.05 -16.61
C ASN A 3 -1.93 18.87 -17.11
N ALA A 4 -0.93 19.20 -16.29
CA ALA A 4 0.48 19.01 -16.64
C ALA A 4 0.85 17.52 -16.71
N GLY A 5 0.33 16.71 -15.79
CA GLY A 5 0.52 15.25 -15.83
C GLY A 5 -0.18 14.61 -17.02
N TYR A 6 -1.38 15.06 -17.36
CA TYR A 6 -2.12 14.62 -18.55
C TYR A 6 -1.38 14.95 -19.84
N GLU A 7 -0.91 16.20 -19.98
CA GLU A 7 -0.08 16.61 -21.12
C GLU A 7 1.22 15.80 -21.20
N LEU A 8 1.85 15.53 -20.06
CA LEU A 8 3.06 14.71 -20.01
C LEU A 8 2.78 13.26 -20.43
N ALA A 9 1.67 12.67 -20.00
CA ALA A 9 1.25 11.33 -20.40
C ALA A 9 1.12 11.22 -21.92
N LEU A 10 0.44 12.18 -22.57
CA LEU A 10 0.30 12.25 -24.03
C LEU A 10 1.64 12.32 -24.76
N ARG A 11 2.57 13.12 -24.24
CA ARG A 11 3.88 13.32 -24.88
C ARG A 11 4.82 12.14 -24.69
N LEU A 12 4.79 11.51 -23.51
CA LEU A 12 5.72 10.44 -23.16
C LEU A 12 5.24 9.08 -23.68
N GLY A 13 3.99 8.69 -23.43
CA GLY A 13 3.60 7.28 -23.52
C GLY A 13 4.35 6.42 -22.49
N MET A 14 4.49 5.11 -22.73
CA MET A 14 5.22 4.19 -21.84
C MET A 14 6.42 3.52 -22.54
N PHE A 15 7.51 3.30 -21.82
CA PHE A 15 8.68 2.58 -22.33
C PHE A 15 8.58 1.08 -22.05
N CYS A 16 8.67 0.26 -23.11
CA CYS A 16 8.75 -1.18 -22.99
C CYS A 16 10.23 -1.61 -23.11
N PRO A 17 10.89 -2.03 -22.00
CA PRO A 17 12.30 -2.42 -22.03
C PRO A 17 12.58 -3.66 -22.89
N ASP A 18 11.63 -4.60 -22.96
CA ASP A 18 11.78 -5.85 -23.73
C ASP A 18 11.89 -5.60 -25.24
N THR A 19 11.17 -4.59 -25.75
CA THR A 19 11.21 -4.21 -27.17
C THR A 19 12.10 -3.01 -27.43
N LYS A 20 12.56 -2.33 -26.37
CA LYS A 20 13.28 -1.06 -26.41
C LYS A 20 12.52 0.02 -27.20
N ARG A 21 11.18 0.00 -27.09
CA ARG A 21 10.27 0.89 -27.82
C ARG A 21 9.35 1.62 -26.86
N ARG A 22 8.69 2.63 -27.41
CA ARG A 22 7.72 3.45 -26.72
C ARG A 22 6.33 3.11 -27.23
N VAL A 23 5.42 2.83 -26.31
CA VAL A 23 3.98 2.70 -26.55
C VAL A 23 3.38 4.09 -26.42
N ILE A 24 2.63 4.53 -27.43
CA ILE A 24 2.04 5.87 -27.49
C ILE A 24 0.53 5.75 -27.52
N PHE A 25 -0.13 6.69 -26.83
CA PHE A 25 -1.57 6.77 -26.71
C PHE A 25 -2.05 8.08 -27.31
N THR A 26 -3.18 8.03 -27.98
CA THR A 26 -3.92 9.19 -28.44
C THR A 26 -4.68 9.86 -27.28
N ASP A 27 -5.08 11.11 -27.49
CA ASP A 27 -5.90 11.85 -26.53
C ASP A 27 -7.25 11.18 -26.30
N GLU A 28 -7.82 10.60 -27.36
CA GLU A 28 -9.05 9.82 -27.32
C GLU A 28 -8.91 8.56 -26.46
N GLU A 29 -7.84 7.75 -26.65
CA GLU A 29 -7.59 6.54 -25.86
C GLU A 29 -7.41 6.86 -24.37
N LEU A 30 -6.67 7.92 -24.03
CA LEU A 30 -6.50 8.32 -22.63
C LEU A 30 -7.83 8.81 -22.02
N LYS A 31 -8.65 9.55 -22.76
CA LYS A 31 -9.97 10.00 -22.27
C LYS A 31 -10.95 8.84 -22.10
N GLU A 32 -10.99 7.93 -23.05
CA GLU A 32 -11.87 6.75 -23.01
C GLU A 32 -11.53 5.86 -21.83
N SER A 33 -10.25 5.52 -21.65
CA SER A 33 -9.81 4.68 -20.53
C SER A 33 -10.11 5.29 -19.15
N LEU A 34 -9.93 6.61 -18.97
CA LEU A 34 -10.29 7.28 -17.71
C LEU A 34 -11.79 7.41 -17.49
N LYS A 35 -12.60 7.40 -18.55
CA LYS A 35 -14.06 7.46 -18.47
C LYS A 35 -14.64 6.12 -18.03
N ASP A 36 -14.06 5.02 -18.52
CA ASP A 36 -14.58 3.66 -18.32
C ASP A 36 -13.94 2.94 -17.12
N VAL A 37 -13.01 3.60 -16.41
CA VAL A 37 -12.37 3.04 -15.22
C VAL A 37 -13.39 2.72 -14.12
N PRO A 38 -13.27 1.58 -13.42
CA PRO A 38 -14.12 1.26 -12.28
C PRO A 38 -13.98 2.31 -11.17
N THR A 39 -15.12 2.79 -10.66
CA THR A 39 -15.15 3.75 -9.53
C THR A 39 -15.53 3.10 -8.21
N GLU A 40 -15.93 1.82 -8.22
CA GLU A 40 -16.18 1.00 -7.06
C GLU A 40 -15.94 -0.48 -7.35
N VAL A 41 -15.54 -1.25 -6.34
CA VAL A 41 -15.44 -2.71 -6.39
C VAL A 41 -15.80 -3.29 -5.02
N THR A 42 -16.53 -4.41 -5.00
CA THR A 42 -16.84 -5.13 -3.76
C THR A 42 -16.19 -6.50 -3.78
N LEU A 43 -15.49 -6.84 -2.71
CA LEU A 43 -14.70 -8.05 -2.57
C LEU A 43 -15.04 -8.80 -1.30
N GLY A 44 -14.70 -10.08 -1.29
CA GLY A 44 -14.89 -10.95 -0.14
C GLY A 44 -16.34 -11.43 -0.02
N TYR A 45 -16.65 -12.06 1.11
CA TYR A 45 -17.95 -12.69 1.32
C TYR A 45 -18.40 -12.69 2.78
N GLY A 46 -19.69 -12.99 2.98
CA GLY A 46 -20.32 -13.01 4.30
C GLY A 46 -20.21 -11.66 5.02
N LYS A 47 -19.86 -11.70 6.30
CA LYS A 47 -19.68 -10.51 7.15
C LYS A 47 -18.40 -9.73 6.85
N ASP A 48 -17.49 -10.30 6.05
CA ASP A 48 -16.16 -9.77 5.79
C ASP A 48 -16.09 -9.01 4.45
N LYS A 49 -17.23 -8.79 3.76
CA LYS A 49 -17.30 -8.03 2.51
C LYS A 49 -16.83 -6.59 2.70
N VAL A 50 -16.05 -6.09 1.73
CA VAL A 50 -15.55 -4.71 1.70
C VAL A 50 -15.84 -4.12 0.34
N THR A 51 -16.26 -2.85 0.31
CA THR A 51 -16.41 -2.07 -0.93
C THR A 51 -15.38 -0.96 -0.93
N ILE A 52 -14.52 -0.95 -1.95
CA ILE A 52 -13.61 0.16 -2.24
C ILE A 52 -14.37 1.12 -3.17
N LYS A 53 -14.26 2.43 -2.93
CA LYS A 53 -14.88 3.47 -3.76
C LYS A 53 -13.90 4.59 -4.01
N SER A 54 -13.99 5.19 -5.19
CA SER A 54 -13.25 6.42 -5.49
C SER A 54 -13.65 7.50 -4.49
N ARG A 55 -12.65 8.22 -3.99
CA ARG A 55 -12.81 9.33 -3.06
C ARG A 55 -12.26 10.61 -3.68
N VAL A 56 -12.68 11.74 -3.12
CA VAL A 56 -12.19 13.08 -3.42
C VAL A 56 -11.62 13.70 -2.14
N PRO A 57 -10.90 14.83 -2.22
CA PRO A 57 -10.40 15.47 -1.01
C PRO A 57 -11.53 15.79 -0.02
N GLU A 58 -11.26 15.58 1.26
CA GLU A 58 -12.20 15.76 2.38
C GLU A 58 -13.47 14.88 2.35
N ASP A 59 -13.51 13.82 1.54
CA ASP A 59 -14.62 12.85 1.55
C ASP A 59 -14.74 12.22 2.95
N ARG A 60 -15.95 12.25 3.53
CA ARG A 60 -16.23 11.75 4.88
C ARG A 60 -16.41 10.23 4.94
N ASN A 61 -16.57 9.57 3.80
CA ASN A 61 -16.58 8.12 3.74
C ASN A 61 -15.18 7.60 4.10
N PRO A 62 -15.06 6.66 5.05
CA PRO A 62 -13.77 6.10 5.41
C PRO A 62 -13.16 5.36 4.21
N PRO A 63 -11.89 5.59 3.89
CA PRO A 63 -11.18 4.75 2.93
C PRO A 63 -11.01 3.34 3.49
N VAL A 64 -10.73 2.40 2.60
CA VAL A 64 -10.44 1.01 2.95
C VAL A 64 -9.05 0.94 3.56
N ALA A 65 -8.96 0.34 4.76
CA ALA A 65 -7.69 0.13 5.45
C ALA A 65 -7.17 -1.28 5.16
N GLU A 66 -6.05 -1.35 4.44
CA GLU A 66 -5.38 -2.60 4.13
C GLU A 66 -4.20 -2.80 5.08
N GLY A 67 -4.34 -3.80 5.97
CA GLY A 67 -3.31 -4.16 6.93
C GLY A 67 -2.22 -5.00 6.27
N SER A 68 -0.96 -4.71 6.56
CA SER A 68 0.16 -5.36 5.90
C SER A 68 1.47 -5.32 6.69
N ALA A 69 2.44 -6.07 6.18
CA ALA A 69 3.87 -5.84 6.39
C ALA A 69 4.60 -5.52 5.06
N LEU A 70 3.85 -5.30 3.97
CA LEU A 70 4.22 -4.83 2.62
C LEU A 70 5.62 -5.25 2.15
N GLY A 71 5.76 -6.50 1.72
CA GLY A 71 7.02 -7.02 1.16
C GLY A 71 8.12 -7.28 2.20
N LEU A 72 7.86 -7.03 3.49
CA LEU A 72 8.79 -7.38 4.56
C LEU A 72 8.94 -8.90 4.62
N SER A 73 10.18 -9.36 4.54
CA SER A 73 10.50 -10.77 4.73
C SER A 73 10.24 -11.19 6.18
N VAL A 74 9.56 -12.32 6.34
CA VAL A 74 9.32 -12.93 7.65
C VAL A 74 9.85 -14.35 7.71
N SER A 75 10.24 -14.78 8.91
CA SER A 75 10.54 -16.18 9.18
C SER A 75 9.27 -17.01 8.95
N GLU A 76 9.42 -18.21 8.39
CA GLU A 76 8.29 -19.12 8.08
C GLU A 76 7.34 -19.31 9.26
N GLU A 77 7.90 -19.50 10.47
CA GLU A 77 7.13 -19.69 11.70
C GLU A 77 6.26 -18.49 12.09
N TYR A 78 6.61 -17.27 11.65
CA TYR A 78 5.89 -16.04 11.98
C TYR A 78 4.92 -15.59 10.90
N PHE A 79 4.93 -16.19 9.71
CA PHE A 79 4.03 -15.79 8.62
C PHE A 79 2.55 -15.84 9.04
N ILE A 80 2.08 -17.00 9.51
CA ILE A 80 0.68 -17.17 9.94
C ILE A 80 0.39 -16.33 11.20
N PRO A 81 1.21 -16.38 12.29
CA PRO A 81 1.01 -15.55 13.47
C PRO A 81 0.93 -14.05 13.19
N LEU A 82 1.78 -13.50 12.31
CA LEU A 82 1.76 -12.09 11.96
C LEU A 82 0.48 -11.72 11.20
N CYS A 83 0.09 -12.53 10.20
CA CYS A 83 -1.17 -12.32 9.48
C CYS A 83 -2.37 -12.34 10.44
N MET A 84 -2.39 -13.29 11.40
CA MET A 84 -3.42 -13.35 12.44
C MET A 84 -3.39 -12.12 13.34
N ALA A 85 -2.19 -11.67 13.75
CA ALA A 85 -2.02 -10.52 14.63
C ALA A 85 -2.53 -9.21 14.00
N ILE A 86 -2.46 -9.09 12.68
CA ILE A 86 -3.02 -7.95 11.93
C ILE A 86 -4.54 -8.15 11.74
N ALA A 87 -4.96 -9.29 11.17
CA ALA A 87 -6.34 -9.52 10.75
C ALA A 87 -7.36 -9.61 11.91
N GLN A 88 -6.91 -9.88 13.14
CA GLN A 88 -7.78 -9.91 14.33
C GLN A 88 -8.46 -8.56 14.61
N TYR A 89 -7.88 -7.44 14.15
CA TYR A 89 -8.44 -6.11 14.38
C TYR A 89 -9.53 -5.79 13.36
N LYS A 90 -10.76 -5.57 13.83
CA LYS A 90 -11.94 -5.27 13.00
C LYS A 90 -11.80 -3.98 12.17
N VAL A 91 -10.92 -3.08 12.57
CA VAL A 91 -10.65 -1.83 11.83
C VAL A 91 -9.90 -2.10 10.52
N ILE A 92 -9.25 -3.24 10.38
CA ILE A 92 -8.58 -3.69 9.15
C ILE A 92 -9.60 -4.34 8.23
N ASP A 93 -9.67 -3.89 6.98
CA ASP A 93 -10.65 -4.31 5.99
C ASP A 93 -10.10 -5.38 5.05
N ILE A 94 -8.85 -5.20 4.58
CA ILE A 94 -8.13 -6.07 3.64
C ILE A 94 -6.77 -6.44 4.24
N ILE A 95 -6.20 -7.58 3.86
CA ILE A 95 -4.83 -7.94 4.25
C ILE A 95 -3.96 -8.25 3.04
N LEU A 96 -2.75 -7.69 3.05
CA LEU A 96 -1.63 -8.07 2.18
C LEU A 96 -0.63 -8.85 3.03
N ALA A 97 -0.28 -10.04 2.56
CA ALA A 97 0.63 -10.92 3.27
C ALA A 97 2.08 -10.37 3.29
N PRO A 98 2.90 -10.74 4.29
CA PRO A 98 4.34 -10.55 4.22
C PRO A 98 4.96 -11.48 3.16
N THR A 99 6.27 -11.39 2.93
CA THR A 99 6.99 -12.26 2.00
C THR A 99 7.69 -13.41 2.72
N LEU A 100 7.65 -14.61 2.11
CA LEU A 100 8.46 -15.77 2.53
C LEU A 100 9.82 -15.74 1.81
N ASP A 101 10.92 -15.68 2.56
CA ASP A 101 12.26 -15.86 2.00
C ASP A 101 12.71 -17.33 1.98
N THR A 102 12.05 -18.19 2.76
CA THR A 102 12.27 -19.63 2.76
C THR A 102 10.96 -20.42 2.76
N ILE A 103 11.01 -21.64 2.21
CA ILE A 103 9.95 -22.64 2.32
C ILE A 103 10.56 -23.98 2.71
N ASN A 104 10.14 -24.52 3.85
CA ASN A 104 10.73 -25.71 4.47
C ASN A 104 12.26 -25.56 4.62
N GLY A 105 12.71 -24.37 5.04
CA GLY A 105 14.12 -24.04 5.25
C GLY A 105 14.94 -23.83 3.97
N ARG A 106 14.31 -23.74 2.81
CA ARG A 106 14.99 -23.52 1.53
C ARG A 106 14.67 -22.17 0.95
N GLU A 107 15.72 -21.45 0.55
CA GLU A 107 15.63 -20.11 0.00
C GLU A 107 14.74 -20.05 -1.25
N VAL A 108 13.82 -19.10 -1.26
CA VAL A 108 12.99 -18.78 -2.42
C VAL A 108 13.76 -17.86 -3.35
N ARG A 109 14.32 -18.42 -4.43
CA ARG A 109 15.01 -17.65 -5.46
C ARG A 109 14.15 -17.46 -6.70
N ALA A 110 14.22 -16.26 -7.27
CA ALA A 110 13.56 -15.93 -8.52
C ALA A 110 13.93 -16.92 -9.63
N ARG A 111 12.95 -17.28 -10.45
CA ARG A 111 13.02 -18.22 -11.58
C ARG A 111 13.42 -19.65 -11.19
N THR A 112 13.27 -20.02 -9.92
CA THR A 112 13.39 -21.40 -9.46
C THR A 112 12.01 -21.98 -9.12
N PRO A 113 11.84 -23.32 -9.11
CA PRO A 113 10.57 -23.93 -8.70
C PRO A 113 10.10 -23.50 -7.29
N TYR A 114 11.00 -23.09 -6.39
CA TYR A 114 10.61 -22.57 -5.08
C TYR A 114 9.80 -21.27 -5.17
N GLU A 115 10.03 -20.43 -6.18
CA GLU A 115 9.20 -19.25 -6.43
C GLU A 115 7.76 -19.64 -6.79
N THR A 116 7.59 -20.62 -7.67
CA THR A 116 6.26 -21.16 -8.04
C THR A 116 5.58 -21.84 -6.85
N ILE A 117 6.34 -22.47 -5.94
CA ILE A 117 5.76 -23.02 -4.71
C ILE A 117 5.34 -21.87 -3.78
N MET A 118 6.13 -20.81 -3.71
CA MET A 118 5.89 -19.66 -2.84
C MET A 118 4.58 -18.97 -3.14
N GLY A 119 4.25 -18.69 -4.41
CA GLY A 119 2.99 -18.00 -4.72
C GLY A 119 1.75 -18.75 -4.24
N MET A 120 1.75 -20.08 -4.35
CA MET A 120 0.70 -20.93 -3.79
C MET A 120 0.71 -20.97 -2.25
N TYR A 121 1.90 -20.98 -1.63
CA TYR A 121 2.04 -21.03 -0.17
C TYR A 121 1.59 -19.75 0.50
N GLU A 122 1.92 -18.59 -0.07
CA GLU A 122 1.45 -17.27 0.38
C GLU A 122 -0.08 -17.27 0.50
N ALA A 123 -0.77 -17.64 -0.59
CA ALA A 123 -2.22 -17.74 -0.63
C ALA A 123 -2.78 -18.70 0.44
N LYS A 124 -2.19 -19.89 0.59
CA LYS A 124 -2.65 -20.88 1.56
C LYS A 124 -2.47 -20.41 3.00
N TYR A 125 -1.33 -19.81 3.31
CA TYR A 125 -1.00 -19.41 4.67
C TYR A 125 -1.79 -18.19 5.13
N VAL A 126 -1.99 -17.19 4.25
CA VAL A 126 -2.82 -16.03 4.60
C VAL A 126 -4.28 -16.45 4.81
N LYS A 127 -4.82 -17.35 3.97
CA LYS A 127 -6.17 -17.90 4.15
C LYS A 127 -6.32 -18.70 5.44
N GLU A 128 -5.31 -19.47 5.81
CA GLU A 128 -5.30 -20.20 7.09
C GLU A 128 -5.28 -19.24 8.28
N ALA A 129 -4.51 -18.15 8.22
CA ALA A 129 -4.52 -17.10 9.22
C ALA A 129 -5.92 -16.47 9.38
N LEU A 130 -6.55 -16.09 8.25
CA LEU A 130 -7.90 -15.53 8.22
C LEU A 130 -8.96 -16.48 8.80
N ARG A 131 -8.86 -17.78 8.49
CA ARG A 131 -9.74 -18.81 9.07
C ARG A 131 -9.59 -18.90 10.58
N ARG A 132 -8.36 -18.85 11.10
CA ARG A 132 -8.06 -18.93 12.54
C ARG A 132 -8.58 -17.74 13.34
N VAL A 133 -8.63 -16.54 12.74
CA VAL A 133 -9.22 -15.34 13.37
C VAL A 133 -10.72 -15.17 13.07
N GLY A 134 -11.35 -16.15 12.40
CA GLY A 134 -12.78 -16.15 12.15
C GLY A 134 -13.24 -15.10 11.13
N ARG A 135 -12.35 -14.71 10.19
CA ARG A 135 -12.62 -13.80 9.07
C ARG A 135 -12.29 -14.44 7.71
N PRO A 136 -12.78 -15.66 7.43
CA PRO A 136 -12.38 -16.37 6.22
C PRO A 136 -12.79 -15.65 4.94
N GLY A 137 -13.77 -14.74 4.96
CA GLY A 137 -14.23 -14.01 3.77
C GLY A 137 -13.54 -12.68 3.53
N MET A 138 -12.56 -12.30 4.35
CA MET A 138 -11.84 -11.04 4.23
C MET A 138 -11.11 -10.98 2.88
N PRO A 139 -11.18 -9.84 2.15
CA PRO A 139 -10.43 -9.67 0.93
C PRO A 139 -8.92 -9.73 1.15
N LEU A 140 -8.23 -10.08 0.08
CA LEU A 140 -6.79 -10.26 0.03
C LEU A 140 -6.20 -9.35 -1.06
N HIS A 141 -4.91 -9.10 -0.94
CA HIS A 141 -4.10 -8.49 -1.98
C HIS A 141 -2.87 -9.39 -2.19
N GLY A 142 -2.54 -9.71 -3.44
CA GLY A 142 -1.47 -10.64 -3.76
C GLY A 142 -1.23 -10.76 -5.27
N VAL A 143 -0.20 -11.43 -5.75
CA VAL A 143 0.80 -12.22 -5.03
C VAL A 143 2.00 -11.33 -4.69
N GLU A 144 2.22 -11.04 -3.41
CA GLU A 144 3.23 -10.08 -2.96
C GLU A 144 4.65 -10.61 -3.12
N GLY A 145 4.87 -11.84 -2.67
CA GLY A 145 6.19 -12.44 -2.60
C GLY A 145 6.76 -12.84 -3.96
N ALA A 146 6.04 -12.61 -5.06
CA ALA A 146 6.44 -13.04 -6.40
C ALA A 146 7.40 -12.03 -7.05
N PRO A 147 8.71 -12.33 -7.18
CA PRO A 147 9.64 -11.47 -7.90
C PRO A 147 9.47 -11.54 -9.43
N THR A 148 8.86 -12.61 -9.96
CA THR A 148 8.59 -12.80 -11.40
C THR A 148 7.14 -13.18 -11.65
N GLU A 149 6.78 -13.38 -12.92
CA GLU A 149 5.48 -13.89 -13.35
C GLU A 149 5.23 -15.34 -12.92
N TYR A 150 6.27 -16.16 -12.69
CA TYR A 150 6.09 -17.57 -12.32
C TYR A 150 5.47 -17.74 -10.93
N GLY A 151 5.95 -16.98 -9.94
CA GLY A 151 5.34 -16.94 -8.61
C GLY A 151 3.92 -16.39 -8.68
N TYR A 152 3.72 -15.36 -9.49
CA TYR A 152 2.43 -14.72 -9.65
C TYR A 152 1.35 -15.68 -10.22
N PHE A 153 1.66 -16.36 -11.33
CA PHE A 153 0.76 -17.33 -11.94
C PHE A 153 0.39 -18.45 -10.98
N SER A 154 1.37 -18.93 -10.22
CA SER A 154 1.17 -20.01 -9.26
C SER A 154 0.23 -19.64 -8.12
N GLY A 155 0.21 -18.38 -7.71
CA GLY A 155 -0.66 -17.90 -6.65
C GLY A 155 -2.14 -17.91 -7.05
N PHE A 156 -2.46 -17.82 -8.34
CA PHE A 156 -3.83 -17.90 -8.85
C PHE A 156 -4.22 -19.28 -9.42
N LEU A 157 -3.36 -20.31 -9.28
CA LEU A 157 -3.76 -21.68 -9.58
C LEU A 157 -4.86 -22.16 -8.62
N TRP A 158 -5.57 -23.21 -9.00
CA TRP A 158 -6.63 -23.79 -8.18
C TRP A 158 -6.13 -24.12 -6.75
N GLY A 159 -6.85 -23.59 -5.75
CA GLY A 159 -6.48 -23.69 -4.33
C GLY A 159 -5.63 -22.53 -3.80
N GLY A 160 -5.10 -21.67 -4.68
CA GLY A 160 -4.43 -20.41 -4.38
C GLY A 160 -5.43 -19.27 -4.13
N PHE A 161 -5.06 -18.03 -4.46
CA PHE A 161 -5.92 -16.85 -4.37
C PHE A 161 -7.16 -16.99 -5.25
N GLU A 162 -8.31 -16.60 -4.70
CA GLU A 162 -9.59 -16.62 -5.39
C GLU A 162 -9.87 -15.25 -6.02
N PRO A 163 -10.21 -15.18 -7.33
CA PRO A 163 -10.41 -13.92 -8.05
C PRO A 163 -11.45 -12.97 -7.46
N ASP A 164 -12.53 -13.50 -6.88
CA ASP A 164 -13.67 -12.74 -6.35
C ASP A 164 -13.38 -12.04 -5.01
N ARG A 165 -12.21 -12.30 -4.43
CA ARG A 165 -11.79 -11.68 -3.16
C ARG A 165 -10.35 -11.21 -3.13
N THR A 166 -9.62 -11.30 -4.24
CA THR A 166 -8.20 -10.95 -4.27
C THR A 166 -7.96 -9.85 -5.29
N ILE A 167 -7.30 -8.78 -4.86
CA ILE A 167 -6.72 -7.79 -5.77
C ILE A 167 -5.36 -8.33 -6.21
N GLY A 168 -5.15 -8.42 -7.52
CA GLY A 168 -3.86 -8.77 -8.13
C GLY A 168 -2.85 -7.63 -8.10
N ILE A 169 -1.57 -7.92 -7.98
CA ILE A 169 -0.50 -6.92 -7.95
C ILE A 169 0.25 -6.85 -9.29
N ALA A 170 0.17 -5.70 -9.96
CA ALA A 170 1.00 -5.36 -11.10
C ALA A 170 1.79 -4.06 -10.83
N LEU A 171 2.81 -4.17 -9.98
CA LEU A 171 3.72 -3.09 -9.66
C LEU A 171 4.81 -2.94 -10.74
N ILE A 172 4.81 -1.82 -11.48
CA ILE A 172 5.89 -1.51 -12.43
C ILE A 172 7.11 -0.94 -11.68
N PRO A 173 8.35 -1.39 -12.00
CA PRO A 173 9.55 -0.91 -11.31
C PRO A 173 9.80 0.59 -11.45
N GLU A 174 9.39 1.16 -12.59
CA GLU A 174 9.56 2.57 -12.90
C GLU A 174 8.25 3.18 -13.43
N PRO A 175 7.88 4.41 -13.03
CA PRO A 175 6.59 5.07 -13.26
C PRO A 175 6.05 5.05 -14.69
N ILE A 176 6.92 4.97 -15.70
CA ILE A 176 6.57 5.06 -17.12
C ILE A 176 7.12 3.84 -17.89
N SER A 177 7.23 2.70 -17.22
CA SER A 177 7.71 1.46 -17.83
C SER A 177 6.61 0.41 -17.95
N LEU A 178 6.65 -0.37 -19.02
CA LEU A 178 5.69 -1.45 -19.29
C LEU A 178 6.43 -2.72 -19.71
N PRO A 179 7.14 -3.38 -18.78
CA PRO A 179 7.85 -4.62 -19.05
C PRO A 179 6.87 -5.79 -19.26
N TYR A 180 7.25 -6.74 -20.11
CA TYR A 180 6.44 -7.93 -20.40
C TYR A 180 6.14 -8.76 -19.14
N GLN A 181 7.09 -8.83 -18.22
CA GLN A 181 6.90 -9.45 -16.91
C GLN A 181 5.67 -8.92 -16.17
N ILE A 182 5.40 -7.62 -16.21
CA ILE A 182 4.24 -7.00 -15.53
C ILE A 182 2.97 -7.11 -16.37
N LEU A 183 3.10 -7.02 -17.70
CA LEU A 183 1.97 -7.28 -18.61
C LEU A 183 1.44 -8.70 -18.47
N HIS A 184 2.30 -9.69 -18.22
CA HIS A 184 1.87 -11.05 -17.93
C HIS A 184 0.96 -11.14 -16.70
N ARG A 185 1.25 -10.40 -15.63
CA ARG A 185 0.39 -10.33 -14.43
C ARG A 185 -0.96 -9.69 -14.75
N THR A 186 -0.90 -8.57 -15.48
CA THR A 186 -2.09 -7.84 -15.95
C THR A 186 -3.01 -8.75 -16.77
N VAL A 187 -2.47 -9.45 -17.76
CA VAL A 187 -3.23 -10.37 -18.62
C VAL A 187 -3.88 -11.48 -17.80
N VAL A 188 -3.16 -12.09 -16.85
CA VAL A 188 -3.72 -13.16 -16.02
C VAL A 188 -4.91 -12.68 -15.20
N ASN A 189 -4.82 -11.50 -14.56
CA ASN A 189 -5.94 -10.96 -13.78
C ASN A 189 -7.18 -10.69 -14.62
N HIS A 190 -7.01 -10.14 -15.82
CA HIS A 190 -8.11 -9.94 -16.76
C HIS A 190 -8.74 -11.26 -17.22
N LEU A 191 -7.92 -12.29 -17.49
CA LEU A 191 -8.42 -13.60 -17.91
C LEU A 191 -9.22 -14.32 -16.82
N ILE A 192 -8.83 -14.16 -15.55
CA ILE A 192 -9.51 -14.80 -14.42
C ILE A 192 -10.61 -13.93 -13.79
N GLY A 193 -10.76 -12.68 -14.24
CA GLY A 193 -11.72 -11.73 -13.69
C GLY A 193 -11.41 -11.25 -12.28
N SER A 194 -10.13 -11.24 -11.88
CA SER A 194 -9.68 -10.73 -10.58
C SER A 194 -9.41 -9.22 -10.70
N PRO A 195 -9.85 -8.39 -9.74
CA PRO A 195 -9.43 -7.01 -9.66
C PRO A 195 -7.91 -6.87 -9.72
N LEU A 196 -7.44 -5.73 -10.22
CA LEU A 196 -6.02 -5.49 -10.43
C LEU A 196 -5.60 -4.15 -9.82
N GLU A 197 -4.55 -4.16 -9.04
CA GLU A 197 -3.71 -3.02 -8.77
C GLU A 197 -2.70 -2.86 -9.92
N ALA A 198 -2.70 -1.70 -10.58
CA ALA A 198 -1.52 -1.25 -11.31
C ALA A 198 -0.81 -0.22 -10.43
N GLY A 199 0.44 -0.48 -10.07
CA GLY A 199 1.16 0.35 -9.11
C GLY A 199 2.52 0.80 -9.60
N HIS A 200 3.01 1.90 -9.05
CA HIS A 200 4.41 2.31 -9.11
C HIS A 200 4.75 3.24 -7.94
N MET A 201 5.97 3.10 -7.41
CA MET A 201 6.51 4.05 -6.44
C MET A 201 7.46 5.01 -7.16
N LEU A 202 7.04 6.25 -7.33
CA LEU A 202 7.89 7.28 -7.93
C LEU A 202 8.86 7.84 -6.89
N ASN A 203 10.11 8.07 -7.26
CA ASN A 203 11.12 8.59 -6.36
C ASN A 203 11.46 10.06 -6.64
N ILE A 204 11.36 10.93 -5.62
CA ILE A 204 11.98 12.26 -5.60
C ILE A 204 13.49 12.07 -5.67
N GLY A 205 14.15 12.82 -6.54
CA GLY A 205 15.56 12.64 -6.89
C GLY A 205 15.82 11.54 -7.91
N GLY A 206 14.78 10.86 -8.41
CA GLY A 206 14.85 9.94 -9.53
C GLY A 206 14.72 10.64 -10.89
N TYR A 207 14.20 9.94 -11.90
CA TYR A 207 14.10 10.44 -13.28
C TYR A 207 13.24 11.69 -13.44
N PHE A 208 12.28 11.91 -12.54
CA PHE A 208 11.40 13.08 -12.53
C PHE A 208 11.96 14.24 -11.70
N GLY A 209 13.14 14.08 -11.09
CA GLY A 209 13.86 15.13 -10.40
C GLY A 209 13.17 15.57 -9.09
N PRO A 210 12.92 16.89 -8.90
CA PRO A 210 12.45 17.45 -7.63
C PRO A 210 10.99 17.08 -7.32
N PRO A 211 10.48 17.41 -6.11
CA PRO A 211 9.11 17.10 -5.70
C PRO A 211 8.03 17.51 -6.71
N GLU A 212 8.12 18.69 -7.34
CA GLU A 212 7.16 19.15 -8.33
C GLU A 212 7.15 18.26 -9.58
N GLY A 213 8.33 17.86 -10.04
CA GLY A 213 8.47 16.95 -11.18
C GLY A 213 7.95 15.55 -10.85
N ALA A 214 8.20 15.09 -9.63
CA ALA A 214 7.65 13.85 -9.09
C ALA A 214 6.11 13.85 -9.07
N VAL A 215 5.47 14.95 -8.66
CA VAL A 215 4.01 15.09 -8.71
C VAL A 215 3.47 14.97 -10.14
N VAL A 216 4.07 15.71 -11.08
CA VAL A 216 3.63 15.64 -12.49
C VAL A 216 3.83 14.24 -13.05
N GLY A 217 4.95 13.58 -12.74
CA GLY A 217 5.27 12.22 -13.15
C GLY A 217 4.29 11.19 -12.60
N ALA A 218 3.91 11.29 -11.33
CA ALA A 218 2.97 10.35 -10.70
C ALA A 218 1.56 10.47 -11.29
N VAL A 219 1.10 11.69 -11.60
CA VAL A 219 -0.16 11.89 -12.33
C VAL A 219 -0.09 11.27 -13.72
N ALA A 220 1.01 11.51 -14.46
CA ALA A 220 1.17 10.97 -15.81
C ALA A 220 1.20 9.43 -15.81
N ALA A 221 1.93 8.84 -14.87
CA ALA A 221 2.04 7.40 -14.67
C ALA A 221 0.69 6.76 -14.40
N GLN A 222 -0.12 7.31 -13.47
CA GLN A 222 -1.47 6.80 -13.23
C GLN A 222 -2.30 6.75 -14.52
N ILE A 223 -2.33 7.86 -15.27
CA ILE A 223 -3.16 7.95 -16.48
C ILE A 223 -2.73 6.88 -17.50
N LEU A 224 -1.41 6.70 -17.67
CA LEU A 224 -0.86 5.70 -18.57
C LEU A 224 -1.10 4.27 -18.09
N GLN A 225 -1.05 4.00 -16.77
CA GLN A 225 -1.40 2.70 -16.20
C GLN A 225 -2.87 2.38 -16.42
N VAL A 226 -3.77 3.36 -16.30
CA VAL A 226 -5.20 3.16 -16.60
C VAL A 226 -5.39 2.74 -18.07
N ALA A 227 -4.75 3.45 -19.00
CA ALA A 227 -4.87 3.19 -20.43
C ALA A 227 -4.19 1.88 -20.88
N SER A 228 -3.12 1.45 -20.20
CA SER A 228 -2.32 0.29 -20.62
C SER A 228 -2.65 -1.01 -19.90
N MET A 229 -3.17 -0.93 -18.67
CA MET A 229 -3.33 -2.09 -17.79
C MET A 229 -4.77 -2.32 -17.34
N PHE A 230 -5.69 -1.38 -17.61
CA PHE A 230 -7.11 -1.45 -17.22
C PHE A 230 -7.34 -1.85 -15.75
N PRO A 231 -6.64 -1.23 -14.79
CA PRO A 231 -6.67 -1.65 -13.39
C PRO A 231 -8.00 -1.30 -12.72
N THR A 232 -8.25 -1.98 -11.60
CA THR A 232 -9.33 -1.64 -10.67
C THR A 232 -8.91 -0.53 -9.70
N VAL A 233 -7.69 -0.60 -9.17
CA VAL A 233 -7.10 0.41 -8.29
C VAL A 233 -5.72 0.81 -8.81
N VAL A 234 -5.30 2.05 -8.56
CA VAL A 234 -3.98 2.53 -9.02
C VAL A 234 -3.16 3.11 -7.89
N GLU A 235 -1.98 2.53 -7.68
CA GLU A 235 -0.96 3.01 -6.76
C GLU A 235 0.00 3.95 -7.50
N SER A 236 0.26 5.11 -6.91
CA SER A 236 1.19 6.12 -7.45
C SER A 236 1.81 6.94 -6.31
N THR A 237 2.31 6.25 -5.28
CA THR A 237 2.92 6.88 -4.11
C THR A 237 4.26 7.51 -4.49
N ILE A 238 4.60 8.63 -3.85
CA ILE A 238 5.87 9.31 -4.07
C ILE A 238 6.77 9.11 -2.85
N LEU A 239 7.88 8.42 -3.06
CA LEU A 239 8.93 8.22 -2.06
C LEU A 239 10.06 9.24 -2.24
N ASP A 240 10.83 9.48 -1.19
CA ASP A 240 12.11 10.17 -1.28
C ASP A 240 13.25 9.19 -1.48
N ALA A 241 14.02 9.31 -2.58
CA ALA A 241 15.10 8.38 -2.90
C ALA A 241 16.19 8.28 -1.82
N ARG A 242 16.37 9.32 -0.98
CA ARG A 242 17.37 9.33 0.10
C ARG A 242 17.05 8.30 1.18
N TYR A 243 15.76 8.04 1.38
CA TYR A 243 15.25 7.27 2.50
C TYR A 243 14.39 6.07 2.07
N SER A 244 13.94 6.05 0.81
CA SER A 244 13.02 5.07 0.23
C SER A 244 11.68 4.96 0.98
N VAL A 245 11.18 6.09 1.47
CA VAL A 245 9.95 6.24 2.27
C VAL A 245 9.20 7.52 1.91
N ASN A 246 7.96 7.70 2.35
CA ASN A 246 7.13 8.88 2.07
C ASN A 246 6.84 9.77 3.29
N THR A 247 7.64 9.68 4.36
CA THR A 247 7.38 10.39 5.62
C THR A 247 8.08 11.75 5.78
N ASN A 248 9.04 12.11 4.91
CA ASN A 248 9.69 13.42 5.01
C ASN A 248 8.83 14.54 4.41
N ARG A 249 9.17 15.78 4.73
CA ARG A 249 8.40 16.97 4.34
C ARG A 249 8.08 17.02 2.85
N GLU A 250 9.08 16.74 2.03
CA GLU A 250 8.99 16.81 0.57
C GLU A 250 8.12 15.70 -0.01
N SER A 251 8.25 14.47 0.49
CA SER A 251 7.43 13.33 0.04
C SER A 251 5.98 13.42 0.54
N LEU A 252 5.76 13.92 1.75
CA LEU A 252 4.41 14.18 2.28
C LEU A 252 3.69 15.22 1.42
N TRP A 253 4.36 16.32 1.11
CA TRP A 253 3.83 17.35 0.22
C TRP A 253 3.57 16.81 -1.19
N ALA A 254 4.54 16.09 -1.77
CA ALA A 254 4.40 15.57 -3.13
C ALA A 254 3.27 14.52 -3.23
N THR A 255 3.23 13.55 -2.31
CA THR A 255 2.21 12.48 -2.34
C THR A 255 0.81 13.06 -2.16
N SER A 256 0.58 13.93 -1.17
CA SER A 256 -0.72 14.56 -0.96
C SER A 256 -1.14 15.46 -2.13
N THR A 257 -0.22 16.24 -2.70
CA THR A 257 -0.50 17.09 -3.87
C THR A 257 -0.83 16.25 -5.11
N SER A 258 -0.10 15.16 -5.33
CA SER A 258 -0.37 14.20 -6.41
C SER A 258 -1.74 13.53 -6.22
N MET A 259 -2.04 13.05 -5.01
CA MET A 259 -3.31 12.43 -4.66
C MET A 259 -4.48 13.39 -4.92
N GLN A 260 -4.40 14.65 -4.47
CA GLN A 260 -5.44 15.66 -4.73
C GLN A 260 -5.57 15.96 -6.23
N ALA A 261 -4.46 16.05 -6.97
CA ALA A 261 -4.51 16.28 -8.40
C ALA A 261 -5.20 15.13 -9.16
N ARG A 262 -4.90 13.88 -8.80
CA ARG A 262 -5.48 12.68 -9.42
C ARG A 262 -6.97 12.57 -9.09
N THR A 263 -7.34 12.67 -7.81
CA THR A 263 -8.73 12.54 -7.34
C THR A 263 -9.66 13.67 -7.82
N LEU A 264 -9.14 14.87 -8.09
CA LEU A 264 -9.91 15.96 -8.69
C LEU A 264 -10.00 15.85 -10.23
N GLY A 265 -9.01 15.23 -10.86
CA GLY A 265 -8.93 15.16 -12.33
C GLY A 265 -9.61 13.94 -12.95
N ASN A 266 -9.78 12.85 -12.19
CA ASN A 266 -10.46 11.64 -12.63
C ASN A 266 -11.12 10.91 -11.44
N LYS A 267 -11.77 9.76 -11.71
CA LYS A 267 -12.50 8.96 -10.70
C LYS A 267 -11.84 7.61 -10.41
N VAL A 268 -10.54 7.51 -10.67
CA VAL A 268 -9.78 6.29 -10.40
C VAL A 268 -9.78 6.04 -8.88
N MET A 269 -9.94 4.79 -8.47
CA MET A 269 -9.70 4.40 -7.08
C MET A 269 -8.20 4.44 -6.79
N ASN A 270 -7.77 5.52 -6.13
CA ASN A 270 -6.37 5.75 -5.81
C ASN A 270 -5.96 4.90 -4.60
N LEU A 271 -4.88 4.13 -4.76
CA LEU A 271 -4.20 3.42 -3.69
C LEU A 271 -3.02 4.27 -3.19
N GLY A 272 -2.83 4.31 -1.86
CA GLY A 272 -1.66 4.91 -1.22
C GLY A 272 -0.94 3.90 -0.31
N ILE A 273 0.30 4.21 0.05
CA ILE A 273 1.15 3.37 0.89
C ILE A 273 1.70 4.18 2.05
N THR A 274 1.50 3.67 3.26
CA THR A 274 2.10 4.22 4.47
C THR A 274 3.47 3.58 4.69
N SER A 275 4.52 4.23 4.15
CA SER A 275 5.90 3.75 4.16
C SER A 275 6.77 4.50 5.16
N GLN A 276 7.07 3.86 6.29
CA GLN A 276 7.86 4.43 7.38
C GLN A 276 9.31 3.91 7.37
N ILE A 277 10.24 4.68 7.94
CA ILE A 277 11.66 4.32 8.05
C ILE A 277 12.03 3.77 9.43
N SER A 278 11.30 4.14 10.49
CA SER A 278 11.48 3.55 11.83
C SER A 278 10.77 2.20 11.96
N GLY A 279 11.12 1.45 13.01
CA GLY A 279 10.54 0.14 13.26
C GLY A 279 9.53 0.08 14.41
N PRO A 280 8.90 -1.09 14.60
CA PRO A 280 7.85 -1.30 15.61
C PRO A 280 8.34 -1.06 17.03
N CYS A 281 7.41 -0.83 17.96
CA CYS A 281 7.74 -0.49 19.34
C CYS A 281 8.52 0.84 19.48
N THR A 282 8.22 1.82 18.62
CA THR A 282 8.78 3.18 18.68
C THR A 282 7.68 4.22 18.47
N ASP A 283 7.79 5.37 19.14
CA ASP A 283 6.87 6.48 18.92
C ASP A 283 7.08 7.12 17.53
N MET A 284 8.33 7.15 17.05
CA MET A 284 8.67 7.58 15.69
C MET A 284 7.86 6.85 14.63
N LEU A 285 7.67 5.52 14.72
CA LEU A 285 6.85 4.78 13.74
C LEU A 285 5.42 5.27 13.71
N LEU A 286 4.84 5.54 14.89
CA LEU A 286 3.48 6.04 14.98
C LEU A 286 3.39 7.49 14.51
N TYR A 287 4.37 8.34 14.79
CA TYR A 287 4.42 9.71 14.27
C TYR A 287 4.56 9.75 12.74
N GLU A 288 5.42 8.92 12.16
CA GLU A 288 5.52 8.78 10.70
C GLU A 288 4.19 8.31 10.11
N THR A 289 3.57 7.28 10.71
CA THR A 289 2.23 6.78 10.34
C THR A 289 1.20 7.91 10.35
N VAL A 290 1.13 8.69 11.43
CA VAL A 290 0.20 9.83 11.55
C VAL A 290 0.34 10.78 10.37
N THR A 291 1.56 11.22 10.07
CA THR A 291 1.76 12.24 9.04
C THR A 291 1.34 11.77 7.64
N ILE A 292 1.72 10.55 7.26
CA ILE A 292 1.39 9.97 5.95
C ILE A 292 -0.12 9.73 5.87
N THR A 293 -0.64 8.96 6.83
CA THR A 293 -2.01 8.48 6.81
C THR A 293 -3.03 9.61 6.91
N ILE A 294 -2.78 10.66 7.71
CA ILE A 294 -3.63 11.85 7.73
C ILE A 294 -3.64 12.51 6.36
N ALA A 295 -2.45 12.76 5.79
CA ALA A 295 -2.30 13.49 4.53
C ALA A 295 -3.01 12.76 3.37
N ASP A 296 -2.84 11.44 3.26
CA ASP A 296 -3.47 10.65 2.20
C ASP A 296 -4.98 10.51 2.40
N SER A 297 -5.43 10.30 3.65
CA SER A 297 -6.85 10.18 4.00
C SER A 297 -7.66 11.40 3.56
N VAL A 298 -7.21 12.60 3.93
CA VAL A 298 -7.91 13.85 3.58
C VAL A 298 -7.69 14.27 2.12
N SER A 299 -6.66 13.74 1.45
CA SER A 299 -6.39 14.00 0.03
C SER A 299 -7.22 13.14 -0.93
N GLY A 300 -8.01 12.20 -0.41
CA GLY A 300 -8.97 11.42 -1.19
C GLY A 300 -8.50 10.02 -1.59
N VAL A 301 -7.57 9.40 -0.84
CA VAL A 301 -7.19 7.99 -1.08
C VAL A 301 -8.41 7.05 -0.97
N ALA A 302 -8.56 6.07 -1.86
CA ALA A 302 -9.67 5.11 -1.81
C ALA A 302 -9.35 3.91 -0.90
N ILE A 303 -8.11 3.45 -0.98
CA ILE A 303 -7.54 2.34 -0.22
C ILE A 303 -6.10 2.68 0.16
N GLU A 304 -5.72 2.44 1.40
CA GLU A 304 -4.37 2.72 1.88
C GLU A 304 -3.77 1.44 2.44
N ILE A 305 -2.55 1.11 2.01
CA ILE A 305 -1.79 -0.01 2.56
C ILE A 305 -0.91 0.51 3.68
N GLY A 306 -1.15 0.01 4.89
CA GLY A 306 -0.29 0.26 6.03
C GLY A 306 -0.06 -1.05 6.77
N THR A 307 1.10 -1.32 7.35
CA THR A 307 2.28 -0.44 7.45
C THR A 307 3.49 -1.08 6.78
N ARG A 308 4.45 -0.26 6.34
CA ARG A 308 5.74 -0.73 5.80
C ARG A 308 6.88 -0.23 6.70
N PRO A 309 6.99 -0.76 7.92
CA PRO A 309 8.00 -0.35 8.89
C PRO A 309 9.42 -0.66 8.38
N THR A 310 10.38 0.13 8.83
CA THR A 310 11.82 -0.01 8.53
C THR A 310 12.20 0.06 7.04
N GLY A 311 11.29 0.54 6.17
CA GLY A 311 11.43 0.42 4.72
C GLY A 311 11.64 -1.04 4.27
N CYS A 312 11.12 -2.02 5.04
CA CYS A 312 11.32 -3.46 4.85
C CYS A 312 12.79 -3.93 4.94
N ARG A 313 13.67 -3.16 5.60
CA ARG A 313 15.09 -3.50 5.71
C ARG A 313 15.37 -4.68 6.63
N TYR A 314 14.55 -4.89 7.66
CA TYR A 314 14.83 -5.88 8.70
C TYR A 314 13.75 -6.96 8.75
N LYS A 315 14.20 -8.22 8.64
CA LYS A 315 13.34 -9.41 8.73
C LYS A 315 12.58 -9.45 10.06
N ASN A 316 11.29 -9.74 10.01
CA ASN A 316 10.37 -9.81 11.16
C ASN A 316 10.05 -8.47 11.87
N TYR A 317 10.39 -7.30 11.33
CA TYR A 317 10.11 -6.02 11.99
C TYR A 317 8.73 -5.45 11.61
N ALA A 318 7.66 -6.20 11.90
CA ALA A 318 6.27 -5.76 11.77
C ALA A 318 5.40 -6.39 12.86
N SER A 319 4.28 -5.75 13.20
CA SER A 319 3.34 -6.20 14.23
C SER A 319 1.89 -5.78 13.92
N GLY A 320 0.94 -6.34 14.66
CA GLY A 320 -0.47 -6.00 14.52
C GLY A 320 -0.83 -4.60 15.02
N LEU A 321 -0.11 -4.04 16.00
CA LEU A 321 -0.55 -2.81 16.67
C LEU A 321 -0.35 -1.55 15.82
N GLU A 322 0.77 -1.41 15.10
CA GLU A 322 0.94 -0.29 14.17
C GLU A 322 -0.06 -0.35 13.02
N ASN A 323 -0.44 -1.55 12.57
CA ASN A 323 -1.47 -1.77 11.56
C ASN A 323 -2.85 -1.31 12.07
N LYS A 324 -3.21 -1.69 13.31
CA LYS A 324 -4.42 -1.18 13.97
C LYS A 324 -4.41 0.34 14.07
N PHE A 325 -3.31 0.91 14.56
CA PHE A 325 -3.15 2.35 14.74
C PHE A 325 -3.29 3.09 13.41
N PHE A 326 -2.61 2.61 12.37
CA PHE A 326 -2.72 3.09 10.99
C PHE A 326 -4.19 3.16 10.56
N ALA A 327 -4.92 2.06 10.64
CA ALA A 327 -6.29 1.99 10.16
C ALA A 327 -7.25 2.90 10.96
N GLU A 328 -7.03 3.04 12.26
CA GLU A 328 -7.80 3.95 13.11
C GLU A 328 -7.54 5.42 12.75
N VAL A 329 -6.28 5.80 12.57
CA VAL A 329 -5.91 7.16 12.14
C VAL A 329 -6.47 7.44 10.75
N LEU A 330 -6.34 6.50 9.81
CA LEU A 330 -6.87 6.63 8.45
C LEU A 330 -8.36 6.95 8.44
N LYS A 331 -9.15 6.11 9.12
CA LYS A 331 -10.61 6.21 9.13
C LYS A 331 -11.09 7.42 9.95
N SER A 332 -10.42 7.71 11.07
CA SER A 332 -10.74 8.90 11.86
C SER A 332 -10.48 10.19 11.08
N SER A 333 -9.36 10.27 10.37
CA SER A 333 -8.96 11.45 9.60
C SER A 333 -10.01 11.82 8.54
N ALA A 334 -10.47 10.84 7.74
CA ALA A 334 -11.52 11.05 6.74
C ALA A 334 -12.81 11.58 7.39
N LYS A 335 -13.20 10.98 8.52
CA LYS A 335 -14.45 11.32 9.19
C LYS A 335 -14.43 12.69 9.86
N HIS A 336 -13.27 13.14 10.35
CA HIS A 336 -13.19 14.27 11.29
C HIS A 336 -12.40 15.48 10.81
N LEU A 337 -11.44 15.32 9.90
CA LEU A 337 -10.53 16.41 9.52
C LEU A 337 -10.91 17.05 8.19
N LYS A 338 -10.68 18.35 8.05
CA LYS A 338 -10.50 19.01 6.75
C LYS A 338 -9.02 19.07 6.39
N LEU A 339 -8.70 19.46 5.16
CA LEU A 339 -7.33 19.67 4.71
C LEU A 339 -6.58 20.68 5.59
N SER A 340 -7.25 21.73 6.06
CA SER A 340 -6.66 22.71 6.97
C SER A 340 -6.25 22.10 8.31
N ASP A 341 -7.14 21.30 8.92
CA ASP A 341 -6.92 20.68 10.22
C ASP A 341 -5.80 19.65 10.12
N ALA A 342 -5.86 18.81 9.07
CA ALA A 342 -4.82 17.85 8.74
C ALA A 342 -3.45 18.50 8.60
N ASN A 343 -3.36 19.63 7.88
CA ASN A 343 -2.09 20.34 7.68
C ASN A 343 -1.49 20.84 9.01
N GLU A 344 -2.32 21.34 9.93
CA GLU A 344 -1.84 21.79 11.25
C GLU A 344 -1.38 20.62 12.12
N ILE A 345 -2.10 19.50 12.13
CA ILE A 345 -1.68 18.28 12.84
C ILE A 345 -0.35 17.75 12.28
N VAL A 346 -0.24 17.63 10.95
CA VAL A 346 0.98 17.14 10.30
C VAL A 346 2.18 18.04 10.62
N LYS A 347 2.01 19.37 10.58
CA LYS A 347 3.06 20.33 10.96
C LYS A 347 3.46 20.24 12.44
N ALA A 348 2.54 19.87 13.33
CA ALA A 348 2.84 19.70 14.75
C ALA A 348 3.63 18.40 15.03
N ILE A 349 3.39 17.35 14.23
CA ILE A 349 4.02 16.03 14.43
C ILE A 349 5.36 15.89 13.69
N LEU A 350 5.46 16.39 12.46
CA LEU A 350 6.64 16.25 11.60
C LEU A 350 7.99 16.66 12.28
N PRO A 351 8.07 17.78 13.03
CA PRO A 351 9.30 18.18 13.71
C PRO A 351 9.79 17.21 14.80
N LYS A 352 8.96 16.25 15.24
CA LYS A 352 9.33 15.28 16.28
C LYS A 352 10.29 14.20 15.77
N TYR A 353 10.37 14.02 14.44
CA TYR A 353 11.16 12.96 13.83
C TYR A 353 11.95 13.35 12.57
N GLU A 354 11.65 14.46 11.90
CA GLU A 354 12.25 14.76 10.57
C GLU A 354 13.78 14.87 10.62
N ASP A 355 14.36 15.24 11.77
CA ASP A 355 15.80 15.31 12.01
C ASP A 355 16.47 13.92 12.19
N LYS A 356 15.69 12.88 12.48
CA LYS A 356 16.15 11.52 12.76
C LYS A 356 16.07 10.58 11.56
N LEU A 357 15.50 11.02 10.43
CA LEU A 357 15.27 10.16 9.25
C LEU A 357 16.54 9.50 8.71
N LYS A 358 17.72 10.10 8.89
CA LYS A 358 18.99 9.48 8.51
C LYS A 358 19.40 8.31 9.42
N ASN A 359 19.02 8.36 10.69
CA ASN A 359 19.36 7.38 11.72
C ASN A 359 18.12 7.03 12.57
N PRO A 360 17.10 6.41 11.96
CA PRO A 360 15.86 6.13 12.66
C PRO A 360 16.03 5.00 13.68
N PRO A 361 15.18 4.94 14.72
CA PRO A 361 15.20 3.83 15.65
C PRO A 361 14.75 2.55 14.95
N LYS A 362 15.58 1.50 15.07
CA LYS A 362 15.31 0.17 14.51
C LYS A 362 14.02 -0.45 15.07
N GLY A 363 13.70 -0.15 16.34
CA GLY A 363 12.57 -0.75 17.02
C GLY A 363 12.79 -2.22 17.38
N LYS A 364 11.70 -2.97 17.49
CA LYS A 364 11.65 -4.37 17.91
C LYS A 364 11.02 -5.23 16.81
N SER A 365 11.48 -6.47 16.72
CA SER A 365 10.86 -7.48 15.86
C SER A 365 9.52 -7.97 16.43
N PHE A 366 8.73 -8.64 15.60
CA PHE A 366 7.46 -9.24 15.94
C PHE A 366 7.49 -10.03 17.28
N PRO A 367 8.40 -11.02 17.50
CA PRO A 367 8.45 -11.74 18.76
C PRO A 367 8.90 -10.90 19.97
N GLU A 368 9.58 -9.77 19.72
CA GLU A 368 10.05 -8.87 20.80
C GLU A 368 8.95 -7.87 21.23
N CYS A 369 8.00 -7.54 20.36
CA CYS A 369 6.92 -6.60 20.65
C CYS A 369 5.50 -7.23 20.70
N THR A 370 5.36 -8.55 20.51
CA THR A 370 4.08 -9.27 20.55
C THR A 370 4.20 -10.57 21.34
N ASP A 371 3.24 -10.85 22.22
CA ASP A 371 3.08 -12.16 22.85
C ASP A 371 2.55 -13.15 21.81
N LEU A 372 3.41 -14.05 21.33
CA LEU A 372 3.06 -15.02 20.28
C LEU A 372 1.95 -16.01 20.66
N ARG A 373 1.64 -16.17 21.96
CA ARG A 373 0.56 -17.08 22.40
C ARG A 373 -0.80 -16.43 22.28
N THR A 374 -0.89 -15.13 22.57
CA THR A 374 -2.14 -14.37 22.60
C THR A 374 -2.29 -13.45 21.39
N LEU A 375 -1.22 -13.27 20.62
CA LEU A 375 -1.04 -12.30 19.54
C LEU A 375 -1.37 -10.87 19.98
N GLN A 376 -1.24 -10.57 21.27
CA GLN A 376 -1.42 -9.24 21.82
C GLN A 376 -0.08 -8.50 21.89
N PRO A 377 -0.07 -7.18 21.64
CA PRO A 377 1.13 -6.37 21.81
C PRO A 377 1.64 -6.42 23.25
N THR A 378 2.94 -6.26 23.41
CA THR A 378 3.57 -6.06 24.72
C THR A 378 3.05 -4.80 25.40
N ARG A 379 3.15 -4.75 26.73
CA ARG A 379 2.75 -3.58 27.53
C ARG A 379 3.47 -2.30 27.09
N GLU A 380 4.78 -2.39 26.82
CA GLU A 380 5.57 -1.27 26.31
C GLU A 380 5.01 -0.73 24.99
N TRP A 381 4.65 -1.63 24.05
CA TRP A 381 4.12 -1.19 22.77
C TRP A 381 2.77 -0.50 22.92
N LEU A 382 1.90 -1.03 23.79
CA LEU A 382 0.62 -0.43 24.15
C LEU A 382 0.79 0.95 24.82
N GLU A 383 1.76 1.12 25.71
CA GLU A 383 2.03 2.40 26.38
C GLU A 383 2.43 3.49 25.39
N ILE A 384 3.24 3.15 24.37
CA ILE A 384 3.59 4.07 23.28
C ILE A 384 2.37 4.40 22.42
N TYR A 385 1.57 3.39 22.06
CA TYR A 385 0.31 3.58 21.32
C TYR A 385 -0.65 4.53 22.04
N GLU A 386 -0.84 4.35 23.36
CA GLU A 386 -1.70 5.21 24.16
C GLU A 386 -1.13 6.63 24.31
N LYS A 387 0.20 6.77 24.43
CA LYS A 387 0.85 8.08 24.46
C LYS A 387 0.57 8.86 23.18
N VAL A 388 0.81 8.26 22.02
CA VAL A 388 0.66 8.96 20.73
C VAL A 388 -0.80 9.32 20.46
N TRP A 389 -1.75 8.45 20.79
CA TRP A 389 -3.17 8.79 20.66
C TRP A 389 -3.61 9.95 21.55
N ARG A 390 -3.14 10.03 22.80
CA ARG A 390 -3.45 11.19 23.66
C ARG A 390 -2.97 12.50 23.01
N GLU A 391 -1.78 12.48 22.42
CA GLU A 391 -1.27 13.64 21.67
C GLU A 391 -2.17 13.98 20.46
N LEU A 392 -2.69 12.98 19.74
CA LEU A 392 -3.62 13.22 18.64
C LEU A 392 -4.97 13.79 19.09
N GLU A 393 -5.49 13.31 20.22
CA GLU A 393 -6.72 13.84 20.82
C GLU A 393 -6.54 15.30 21.26
N ASP A 394 -5.39 15.63 21.86
CA ASP A 394 -5.02 17.00 22.22
C ASP A 394 -4.88 17.91 20.98
N LEU A 395 -4.45 17.35 19.85
CA LEU A 395 -4.37 18.02 18.55
C LEU A 395 -5.71 18.02 17.78
N GLY A 396 -6.78 17.49 18.37
CA GLY A 396 -8.14 17.57 17.82
C GLY A 396 -8.58 16.41 16.92
N LEU A 397 -7.79 15.33 16.81
CA LEU A 397 -8.19 14.11 16.11
C LEU A 397 -8.78 13.09 17.10
N PRO A 398 -10.11 12.88 17.11
CA PRO A 398 -10.72 11.89 18.00
C PRO A 398 -10.29 10.46 17.63
N ARG A 399 -10.16 9.59 18.63
CA ARG A 399 -9.89 8.17 18.39
C ARG A 399 -11.05 7.48 17.65
N TRP A 400 -10.72 6.61 16.70
CA TRP A 400 -11.70 5.76 16.01
C TRP A 400 -12.36 4.81 17.01
N LYS A 401 -13.70 4.71 16.98
CA LYS A 401 -14.50 3.89 17.90
C LYS A 401 -15.14 2.71 17.20
#